data_AF-A0A0F9BP45-F1
#
_entry.id   AF-A0A0F9BP45-F1
#
_cell.length_a   1.000
_cell.length_b   1.000
_cell.length_c   1.000
_cell.angle_alpha   90.00
_cell.angle_beta   90.00
_cell.angle_gamma   90.00
#
_symmetry.space_group_name_H-M   'P 1'
#
loop_
_entity.id
_entity.type
_entity.pdbx_description
1 polymer ?
#
loop_
_entity_poly.entity_id
_entity_poly.type
_entity_poly.pdbx_seq_one_letter_code
_entity_poly.pdbx_strand_id
1 'polypeptide(L)'
;ATMVLDQELQAGQYALVGFLPSSATIIAARSLIPGQVYRPGVPGQVGLEAAARDFHPDFVEDFGGYEMGRFSNEAIPEIQFLAGAADAVLTVIFMLVKVG
;
A
#
# COMPACT_ATOMS: atom_id res chain seq x y z
N ALA A 1 -7.65 6.14 11.24
CA ALA A 1 -6.32 6.30 11.87
C ALA A 1 -5.38 6.81 10.79
N THR A 2 -4.50 7.75 11.13
CA THR A 2 -3.46 8.25 10.21
C THR A 2 -2.36 7.21 10.10
N MET A 3 -1.99 6.81 8.89
CA MET A 3 -0.86 5.92 8.68
C MET A 3 0.45 6.61 9.08
N VAL A 4 1.35 5.85 9.70
CA VAL A 4 2.70 6.28 10.02
C VAL A 4 3.65 5.38 9.24
N LEU A 5 4.67 5.97 8.63
CA LEU A 5 5.71 5.21 7.96
C LEU A 5 6.71 4.68 8.98
N ASP A 6 7.05 3.39 8.88
CA ASP A 6 8.12 2.79 9.69
C ASP A 6 9.51 3.33 9.31
N GLN A 7 9.64 3.84 8.09
CA GLN A 7 10.87 4.44 7.57
C GLN A 7 10.56 5.79 6.93
N GLU A 8 11.31 6.82 7.31
CA GLU A 8 11.21 8.12 6.67
C GLU A 8 11.71 8.04 5.21
N LEU A 9 10.93 8.61 4.30
CA LEU A 9 11.34 8.76 2.92
C LEU A 9 12.23 9.98 2.78
N GLN A 10 13.35 9.84 2.05
CA GLN A 10 14.16 10.99 1.66
C GLN A 10 13.33 11.97 0.84
N ALA A 11 13.71 13.25 0.87
CA ALA A 11 13.11 14.27 0.00
C ALA A 11 13.11 13.81 -1.47
N GLY A 12 11.96 13.94 -2.14
CA GLY A 12 11.80 13.57 -3.54
C GLY A 12 10.39 13.15 -3.92
N GLN A 13 10.27 12.67 -5.16
CA GLN A 13 9.07 12.12 -5.76
C GLN A 13 9.19 10.61 -5.88
N TYR A 14 8.11 9.91 -5.53
CA TYR A 14 8.03 8.47 -5.52
C TYR A 14 6.89 8.01 -6.42
N ALA A 15 7.18 7.02 -7.26
CA ALA A 15 6.16 6.24 -7.93
C ALA A 15 5.75 5.07 -7.02
N LEU A 16 4.46 4.96 -6.74
CA LEU A 16 3.89 3.75 -6.18
C LEU A 16 3.84 2.71 -7.30
N VAL A 17 4.53 1.58 -7.14
CA VAL A 17 4.54 0.49 -8.13
C VAL A 17 3.80 -0.76 -7.64
N GLY A 18 3.30 -0.71 -6.41
CA GLY A 18 2.56 -1.79 -5.77
C GLY A 18 2.43 -1.53 -4.26
N PHE A 19 1.49 -2.21 -3.62
CA PHE A 19 1.42 -2.26 -2.16
C PHE A 19 0.80 -3.57 -1.68
N LEU A 20 1.16 -3.99 -0.47
CA LEU A 20 0.68 -5.21 0.18
C LEU A 20 -0.03 -4.84 1.48
N PRO A 21 -1.36 -4.71 1.47
CA PRO A 21 -2.14 -4.39 2.65
C PRO A 21 -2.47 -5.68 3.42
N SER A 22 -2.32 -5.65 4.75
CA SER A 22 -2.54 -6.81 5.61
C SER A 22 -3.32 -6.45 6.87
N SER A 23 -4.29 -7.30 7.21
CA SER A 23 -5.01 -7.25 8.49
C SER A 23 -5.76 -8.57 8.77
N ALA A 24 -6.37 -8.69 9.95
CA ALA A 24 -7.06 -9.90 10.39
C ALA A 24 -8.32 -10.22 9.58
N THR A 25 -9.06 -9.21 9.11
CA THR A 25 -10.31 -9.42 8.36
C THR A 25 -10.34 -8.68 7.03
N ILE A 26 -9.17 -8.33 6.49
CA ILE A 26 -9.05 -7.61 5.22
C ILE A 26 -9.58 -8.45 4.04
N ILE A 27 -10.25 -7.77 3.11
CA ILE A 27 -10.72 -8.33 1.84
C ILE A 27 -9.93 -7.67 0.69
N ALA A 28 -9.86 -6.34 0.70
CA ALA A 28 -9.16 -5.55 -0.31
C ALA A 28 -8.72 -4.22 0.29
N ALA A 29 -7.79 -3.53 -0.37
CA ALA A 29 -7.53 -2.13 -0.08
C ALA A 29 -7.26 -1.34 -1.36
N ARG A 30 -7.40 -0.02 -1.24
CA ARG A 30 -7.10 0.93 -2.33
C ARG A 30 -6.26 2.09 -1.85
N SER A 31 -5.43 2.62 -2.74
CA SER A 31 -4.63 3.81 -2.51
C SER A 31 -5.35 5.07 -2.95
N LEU A 32 -5.26 6.11 -2.11
CA LEU A 32 -5.71 7.47 -2.38
C LEU A 32 -4.49 8.36 -2.56
N ILE A 33 -4.09 8.56 -3.82
CA ILE A 33 -2.94 9.37 -4.16
C ILE A 33 -3.40 10.82 -4.36
N PRO A 34 -2.82 11.81 -3.64
CA PRO A 34 -3.20 13.21 -3.78
C PRO A 34 -3.10 13.71 -5.23
N GLY A 35 -4.12 14.41 -5.71
CA GLY A 35 -4.16 14.94 -7.08
C GLY A 35 -4.50 13.92 -8.18
N GLN A 36 -4.72 12.64 -7.82
CA GLN A 36 -5.09 11.59 -8.76
C GLN A 36 -6.55 11.15 -8.60
N VAL A 37 -7.26 11.01 -9.73
CA VAL A 37 -8.65 10.50 -9.74
C VAL A 37 -8.69 8.98 -9.62
N TYR A 38 -7.79 8.29 -10.32
CA TYR A 38 -7.68 6.84 -10.28
C TYR A 38 -7.18 6.36 -8.92
N ARG A 39 -7.89 5.39 -8.33
CA ARG A 39 -7.63 4.83 -7.01
C ARG A 39 -7.27 3.35 -7.14
N PRO A 40 -5.99 3.02 -7.36
CA PRO A 40 -5.55 1.65 -7.59
C PRO A 40 -5.84 0.79 -6.36
N GLY A 41 -6.30 -0.45 -6.59
CA GLY A 41 -6.67 -1.38 -5.53
C GLY A 41 -6.04 -2.74 -5.73
N VAL A 42 -5.83 -3.45 -4.62
CA VAL A 42 -5.25 -4.80 -4.58
C VAL A 42 -5.99 -5.68 -3.56
N PRO A 43 -5.95 -7.01 -3.73
CA PRO A 43 -6.44 -7.96 -2.72
C PRO A 43 -5.71 -7.79 -1.39
N GLY A 44 -6.44 -7.99 -0.29
CA GLY A 44 -5.87 -7.96 1.05
C GLY A 44 -5.19 -9.26 1.44
N GLN A 45 -4.11 -9.18 2.22
CA GLN A 45 -3.45 -10.32 2.82
C GLN A 45 -3.98 -10.54 4.25
N VAL A 46 -4.60 -11.69 4.49
CA VAL A 46 -5.13 -12.01 5.82
C VAL A 46 -3.98 -12.40 6.74
N GLY A 47 -3.80 -11.66 7.82
CA GLY A 47 -2.78 -11.94 8.83
C GLY A 47 -1.98 -10.72 9.27
N LEU A 48 -0.84 -10.99 9.91
CA LEU A 48 0.12 -10.00 10.39
C LEU A 48 1.14 -9.65 9.30
N GLU A 49 1.99 -8.65 9.57
CA GLU A 49 3.06 -8.22 8.66
C GLU A 49 3.92 -9.36 8.09
N ALA A 50 4.19 -10.41 8.88
CA ALA A 50 4.94 -11.58 8.38
C ALA A 50 4.24 -12.27 7.20
N ALA A 51 2.90 -12.33 7.20
CA ALA A 51 2.12 -12.84 6.07
C ALA A 51 2.16 -11.88 4.87
N ALA A 52 2.24 -10.57 5.13
CA ALA A 52 2.43 -9.58 4.07
C ALA A 52 3.84 -9.65 3.45
N ARG A 53 4.86 -10.07 4.20
CA ARG A 53 6.25 -10.24 3.74
C ARG A 53 6.50 -11.58 3.05
N ASP A 54 5.80 -12.63 3.48
CA ASP A 54 5.80 -13.96 2.86
C ASP A 54 4.74 -14.06 1.75
N PHE A 55 4.67 -13.03 0.90
CA PHE A 55 3.70 -12.98 -0.17
C PHE A 55 4.13 -13.92 -1.30
N HIS A 56 3.15 -14.61 -1.90
CA HIS A 56 3.40 -15.44 -3.08
C HIS A 56 3.93 -14.55 -4.23
N PRO A 57 5.00 -14.95 -4.95
CA PRO A 57 5.62 -14.13 -5.99
C PRO A 57 4.63 -13.63 -7.05
N ASP A 58 3.62 -14.44 -7.38
CA ASP A 58 2.52 -14.08 -8.28
C ASP A 58 1.84 -12.75 -7.93
N PHE A 59 1.81 -12.33 -6.66
CA PHE A 59 1.24 -11.03 -6.31
C PHE A 59 2.01 -9.87 -6.95
N VAL A 60 3.34 -9.95 -7.01
CA VAL A 60 4.16 -8.91 -7.63
C VAL A 60 4.06 -8.98 -9.15
N GLU A 61 3.88 -10.18 -9.72
CA GLU A 61 3.67 -10.35 -11.16
C GLU A 61 2.29 -9.84 -11.62
N ASP A 62 1.23 -10.11 -10.85
CA ASP A 62 -0.16 -9.81 -11.24
C ASP A 62 -0.61 -8.41 -10.81
N PHE A 63 -0.11 -7.91 -9.67
CA PHE A 63 -0.58 -6.67 -9.04
C PHE A 63 0.53 -5.68 -8.70
N GLY A 64 1.79 -6.02 -8.98
CA GLY A 64 2.94 -5.15 -8.83
C GLY A 64 3.55 -4.71 -10.16
N GLY A 65 4.64 -3.96 -10.10
CA GLY A 65 5.49 -3.67 -11.27
C GLY A 65 4.92 -2.65 -12.27
N TYR A 66 3.75 -2.04 -12.00
CA TYR A 66 3.19 -0.97 -12.83
C TYR A 66 3.02 0.32 -12.03
N GLU A 67 3.16 1.47 -12.70
CA GLU A 67 3.02 2.77 -12.04
C GLU A 67 1.56 3.04 -11.66
N MET A 68 1.25 2.91 -10.37
CA MET A 68 -0.07 3.15 -9.77
C MET A 68 -0.36 4.64 -9.59
N GLY A 69 0.69 5.46 -9.52
CA GLY A 69 0.64 6.92 -9.38
C GLY A 69 1.88 7.47 -8.69
N ARG A 70 1.97 8.79 -8.57
CA ARG A 70 3.13 9.49 -8.01
C ARG A 70 2.76 10.38 -6.83
N PHE A 71 3.66 10.51 -5.86
CA PHE A 71 3.49 11.36 -4.69
C PHE A 71 4.84 11.86 -4.16
N SER A 72 4.83 12.98 -3.45
CA SER A 72 6.03 13.49 -2.77
C SER A 72 6.19 12.86 -1.39
N ASN A 73 7.40 12.83 -0.85
CA ASN A 73 7.66 12.38 0.52
C ASN A 73 6.85 13.12 1.60
N GLU A 74 6.28 14.29 1.30
CA GLU A 74 5.45 15.09 2.20
C GLU A 74 3.95 14.76 2.11
N ALA A 75 3.53 14.08 1.05
CA ALA A 75 2.14 13.81 0.73
C ALA A 75 1.92 12.30 0.50
N ILE A 76 2.19 11.52 1.56
CA ILE A 76 2.07 10.06 1.52
C ILE A 76 0.63 9.64 1.20
N PRO A 77 0.41 8.67 0.29
CA PRO A 77 -0.93 8.20 -0.05
C PRO A 77 -1.63 7.58 1.16
N GLU A 78 -2.93 7.84 1.29
CA GLU A 78 -3.76 7.15 2.27
C GLU A 78 -4.21 5.79 1.72
N ILE A 79 -4.35 4.80 2.60
CA ILE A 79 -4.87 3.48 2.24
C ILE A 79 -6.22 3.26 2.89
N GLN A 80 -7.21 2.92 2.08
CA GLN A 80 -8.55 2.55 2.54
C GLN A 80 -8.73 1.04 2.48
N PHE A 81 -9.06 0.46 3.63
CA PHE A 81 -9.26 -0.98 3.79
C PHE A 81 -10.75 -1.32 3.70
N LEU A 82 -11.07 -2.36 2.94
CA LEU A 82 -12.32 -3.08 3.03
C LEU A 82 -12.07 -4.32 3.90
N ALA A 83 -12.71 -4.39 5.06
CA ALA A 83 -12.54 -5.46 6.02
C ALA A 83 -13.91 -5.95 6.55
N GLY A 84 -13.98 -7.21 6.95
CA GLY A 84 -15.18 -7.83 7.51
C GLY A 84 -15.53 -7.34 8.91
N ALA A 85 -14.55 -6.81 9.65
CA ALA A 85 -14.72 -6.21 10.96
C ALA A 85 -13.76 -5.02 11.15
N ALA A 86 -13.94 -4.30 12.26
CA ALA A 86 -12.97 -3.29 12.68
C ALA A 86 -11.74 -3.99 13.27
N ASP A 87 -10.64 -3.96 12.52
CA ASP A 87 -9.39 -4.59 12.94
C ASP A 87 -8.55 -3.66 13.81
N ALA A 88 -7.86 -4.23 14.80
CA ALA A 88 -7.00 -3.48 15.73
C ALA A 88 -5.66 -3.04 15.12
N VAL A 89 -5.19 -3.75 14.08
CA VAL A 89 -3.89 -3.52 13.45
C VAL A 89 -4.04 -3.59 11.92
N LEU A 90 -3.53 -2.58 11.23
CA LEU A 90 -3.50 -2.47 9.78
C LEU A 90 -2.05 -2.23 9.36
N THR A 91 -1.50 -3.07 8.49
CA THR A 91 -0.13 -2.95 7.98
C THR A 91 -0.14 -2.81 6.46
N VAL A 92 0.76 -2.00 5.93
CA VAL A 92 0.94 -1.84 4.48
C VAL A 92 2.42 -1.87 4.16
N ILE A 93 2.84 -2.75 3.26
CA ILE A 93 4.17 -2.69 2.67
C ILE A 93 4.06 -1.95 1.34
N PHE A 94 4.74 -0.82 1.22
CA PHE A 94 4.80 -0.06 -0.03
C PHE A 94 5.95 -0.53 -0.91
N MET A 95 5.67 -0.75 -2.19
CA MET A 95 6.68 -0.93 -3.23
C MET A 95 6.83 0.41 -3.97
N LEU A 96 7.97 1.07 -3.77
CA LEU A 96 8.21 2.43 -4.25
C LEU A 96 9.44 2.48 -5.14
N VAL A 97 9.39 3.34 -6.16
CA VAL A 97 10.55 3.73 -6.97
C VAL A 97 10.74 5.24 -6.84
N LYS A 98 11.94 5.68 -6.47
CA LYS A 98 12.27 7.12 -6.47
C LYS A 98 12.45 7.58 -7.91
N VAL A 99 11.70 8.61 -8.32
CA VAL A 99 11.66 9.11 -9.71
C VAL A 99 12.14 10.56 -9.85
N GLY A 100 12.45 11.23 -8.74
CA GLY A 100 12.95 12.61 -8.69
C GLY A 100 13.33 13.04 -7.29
#